data_AF-A0A8H4NVC1-F1
#
_entry.id   AF-A0A8H4NVC1-F1
#
_cell.length_a   1.000
_cell.length_b   1.000
_cell.length_c   1.000
_cell.angle_alpha   90.00
_cell.angle_beta   90.00
_cell.angle_gamma   90.00
#
_symmetry.space_group_name_H-M   'P 1'
#
loop_
_entity.id
_entity.type
_entity.pdbx_description
1 polymer ?
#
loop_
_entity_poly.entity_id
_entity_poly.type
_entity_poly.pdbx_seq_one_letter_code
_entity_poly.pdbx_strand_id
1 'polypeptide(L)'
;MSRYGDSRSSVTFPVGRRRKKSRTVESYDENGAMTLDGYANDGFMVNDNEGEETFEELPDHQPLKPPSRSPGLPISISAELGDLNEIHRDILDGFVQEAKVAGEKIRKRKGLRSPLFIEKEFQVMAIRWTTSLNKMSKIPGIQLDKVMIHGPEILHILRRYYSGYHKVIDPKCSRSNDQEIVDLLSSDAEMGKDAYEEEDREDSPYFNTNRHANIRV
;
A
#
# COMPACT_ATOMS: atom_id res chain seq x y z
N MET A 1 -8.26 -32.64 57.71
CA MET A 1 -6.98 -32.97 57.03
C MET A 1 -6.99 -32.40 55.63
N SER A 2 -5.85 -31.81 55.27
CA SER A 2 -5.53 -31.05 54.07
C SER A 2 -5.58 -31.90 52.78
N ARG A 3 -5.90 -31.31 51.63
CA ARG A 3 -4.87 -30.95 50.62
C ARG A 3 -5.45 -30.25 49.39
N TYR A 4 -4.84 -29.10 49.11
CA TYR A 4 -4.89 -28.29 47.91
C TYR A 4 -4.45 -29.08 46.66
N GLY A 5 -5.13 -28.86 45.53
CA GLY A 5 -4.68 -29.27 44.20
C GLY A 5 -4.37 -28.03 43.36
N ASP A 6 -3.18 -27.45 43.56
CA ASP A 6 -2.59 -26.38 42.76
C ASP A 6 -2.19 -26.94 41.38
N SER A 7 -2.92 -26.57 40.33
CA SER A 7 -2.63 -26.95 38.95
C SER A 7 -1.72 -25.91 38.30
N ARG A 8 -0.40 -26.02 38.55
CA ARG A 8 0.61 -25.19 37.90
C ARG A 8 0.82 -25.62 36.44
N SER A 9 0.40 -24.77 35.51
CA SER A 9 0.75 -24.86 34.09
C SER A 9 2.26 -24.67 33.91
N SER A 10 2.96 -25.73 33.50
CA SER A 10 4.38 -25.66 33.15
C SER A 10 4.54 -25.13 31.72
N VAL A 11 5.11 -23.94 31.58
CA VAL A 11 5.45 -23.32 30.30
C VAL A 11 6.91 -23.66 30.00
N THR A 12 7.14 -24.65 29.13
CA THR A 12 8.49 -25.05 28.72
C THR A 12 8.88 -24.31 27.45
N PHE A 13 9.78 -23.33 27.57
CA PHE A 13 10.41 -22.65 26.43
C PHE A 13 11.67 -23.41 26.00
N PRO A 14 11.81 -23.83 24.74
CA PRO A 14 13.07 -24.39 24.25
C PRO A 14 14.09 -23.27 23.97
N VAL A 15 15.13 -23.17 24.81
CA VAL A 15 16.34 -22.39 24.55
C VAL A 15 17.29 -23.24 23.69
N GLY A 16 17.30 -22.98 22.37
CA GLY A 16 18.29 -23.52 21.45
C GLY A 16 19.60 -22.72 21.51
N ARG A 17 20.59 -23.22 22.27
CA ARG A 17 21.96 -22.68 22.30
C ARG A 17 22.64 -22.88 20.94
N ARG A 18 22.90 -21.78 20.19
CA ARG A 18 23.89 -21.78 19.09
C ARG A 18 25.30 -21.92 19.69
N ARG A 19 25.95 -23.06 19.49
CA ARG A 19 27.37 -23.24 19.83
C ARG A 19 28.24 -22.56 18.77
N LYS A 20 29.07 -21.60 19.20
CA LYS A 20 30.19 -21.07 18.41
C LYS A 20 31.31 -22.12 18.41
N LYS A 21 31.82 -22.47 17.23
CA LYS A 21 32.96 -23.38 17.06
C LYS A 21 34.21 -22.51 16.91
N SER A 22 35.03 -22.46 17.96
CA SER A 22 36.35 -21.84 17.91
C SER A 22 37.32 -22.81 17.23
N ARG A 23 37.91 -22.40 16.10
CA ARG A 23 39.03 -23.11 15.47
C ARG A 23 40.31 -22.54 16.07
N THR A 24 41.02 -23.38 16.82
CA THR A 24 42.40 -23.17 17.26
C THR A 24 43.28 -23.01 16.02
N VAL A 25 44.05 -21.93 15.95
CA VAL A 25 45.15 -21.74 15.01
C VAL A 25 46.43 -21.89 15.83
N GLU A 26 47.14 -22.98 15.58
CA GLU A 26 48.51 -23.18 16.07
C GLU A 26 49.45 -22.28 15.27
N SER A 27 50.33 -21.62 16.02
CA SER A 27 51.37 -20.70 15.58
C SER A 27 52.65 -21.45 15.26
N TYR A 28 53.23 -21.27 14.07
CA TYR A 28 54.66 -21.48 13.84
C TYR A 28 55.16 -20.47 12.79
N ASP A 29 55.94 -19.54 13.34
CA ASP A 29 57.08 -18.77 12.84
C ASP A 29 57.28 -18.40 11.35
N GLU A 30 57.86 -17.19 11.26
CA GLU A 30 58.90 -16.78 10.33
C GLU A 30 58.50 -16.06 9.02
N ASN A 31 58.75 -14.74 9.05
CA ASN A 31 59.07 -13.86 7.92
C ASN A 31 57.94 -13.47 6.95
N GLY A 32 56.85 -12.92 7.47
CA GLY A 32 55.89 -12.16 6.67
C GLY A 32 56.41 -10.74 6.39
N ALA A 33 57.02 -10.51 5.22
CA ALA A 33 57.24 -9.16 4.72
C ALA A 33 55.91 -8.39 4.78
N MET A 34 55.88 -7.23 5.44
CA MET A 34 54.69 -6.37 5.48
C MET A 34 54.60 -5.62 4.15
N THR A 35 53.40 -5.55 3.57
CA THR A 35 53.15 -4.60 2.47
C THR A 35 53.33 -3.17 2.98
N LEU A 36 53.64 -2.22 2.08
CA LEU A 36 53.77 -0.78 2.41
C LEU A 36 52.53 -0.24 3.15
N ASP A 37 51.36 -0.86 2.93
CA ASP A 37 50.06 -0.50 3.52
C ASP A 37 49.73 -1.29 4.81
N GLY A 38 50.68 -2.03 5.38
CA GLY A 38 50.55 -2.67 6.69
C GLY A 38 49.66 -3.92 6.74
N TYR A 39 49.22 -4.43 5.58
CA TYR A 39 48.51 -5.70 5.48
C TYR A 39 49.48 -6.89 5.37
N ALA A 40 49.13 -7.99 6.05
CA ALA A 40 49.86 -9.24 5.99
C ALA A 40 49.74 -9.85 4.58
N ASN A 41 50.89 -10.18 3.99
CA ASN A 41 50.99 -10.85 2.69
C ASN A 41 50.50 -12.31 2.82
N ASP A 42 49.18 -12.53 2.70
CA ASP A 42 48.57 -13.85 2.71
C ASP A 42 48.69 -14.53 1.33
N GLY A 43 49.90 -14.72 0.81
CA GLY A 43 50.24 -15.63 -0.31
C GLY A 43 49.39 -15.62 -1.60
N PHE A 44 48.44 -14.71 -1.76
CA PHE A 44 47.43 -14.70 -2.82
C PHE A 44 47.74 -13.64 -3.89
N MET A 45 48.80 -12.85 -3.69
CA MET A 45 49.28 -11.94 -4.72
C MET A 45 49.86 -12.76 -5.88
N VAL A 46 49.09 -12.83 -6.96
CA VAL A 46 49.56 -13.25 -8.27
C VAL A 46 50.58 -12.21 -8.71
N ASN A 47 51.85 -12.61 -8.76
CA ASN A 47 52.89 -11.83 -9.41
C ASN A 47 52.61 -11.89 -10.91
N ASP A 48 52.00 -10.85 -11.46
CA ASP A 48 51.82 -10.68 -12.90
C ASP A 48 53.14 -10.15 -13.47
N ASN A 49 54.14 -11.03 -13.50
CA ASN A 49 55.41 -10.80 -14.18
C ASN A 49 55.63 -11.92 -15.18
N GLU A 50 56.00 -11.50 -16.38
CA GLU A 50 56.40 -12.23 -17.58
C GLU A 50 55.36 -13.08 -18.34
N GLY A 51 54.67 -12.38 -19.24
CA GLY A 51 54.21 -12.92 -20.52
C GLY A 51 54.18 -11.81 -21.57
N GLU A 52 55.24 -11.69 -22.37
CA GLU A 52 55.25 -10.93 -23.63
C GLU A 52 54.32 -11.64 -24.63
N GLU A 53 53.00 -11.57 -24.40
CA GLU A 53 51.99 -11.98 -25.35
C GLU A 53 51.70 -10.80 -26.27
N THR A 54 52.19 -10.94 -27.50
CA THR A 54 51.89 -10.05 -28.63
C THR A 54 50.37 -9.99 -28.81
N PHE A 55 49.75 -8.93 -28.29
CA PHE A 55 48.33 -8.68 -28.52
C PHE A 55 48.13 -8.40 -30.02
N GLU A 56 47.46 -9.32 -30.72
CA GLU A 56 46.95 -9.05 -32.06
C GLU A 56 46.05 -7.80 -32.00
N GLU A 57 46.30 -6.86 -32.91
CA GLU A 57 45.60 -5.59 -33.02
C GLU A 57 44.09 -5.84 -33.15
N LEU A 58 43.31 -5.27 -32.22
CA LEU A 58 41.87 -5.43 -32.15
C LEU A 58 41.22 -4.99 -33.48
N PRO A 59 40.18 -5.70 -33.96
CA PRO A 59 39.49 -5.30 -35.19
C PRO A 59 38.88 -3.90 -35.04
N ASP A 60 39.18 -3.05 -36.03
CA ASP A 60 38.75 -1.66 -36.09
C ASP A 60 37.23 -1.54 -35.85
N HIS A 61 36.87 -0.64 -34.94
CA HIS A 61 35.52 -0.54 -34.40
C HIS A 61 34.56 -0.12 -35.50
N GLN A 62 33.72 -1.08 -35.94
CA GLN A 62 32.60 -0.78 -36.81
C GLN A 62 31.72 0.28 -36.12
N PRO A 63 31.44 1.44 -36.77
CA PRO A 63 30.66 2.50 -36.13
C PRO A 63 29.28 1.96 -35.78
N LEU A 64 28.92 2.13 -34.50
CA LEU A 64 27.62 1.77 -33.95
C LEU A 64 26.52 2.32 -34.87
N LYS A 65 25.71 1.43 -35.43
CA LYS A 65 24.48 1.82 -36.13
C LYS A 65 23.70 2.76 -35.19
N PRO A 66 23.24 3.93 -35.69
CA PRO A 66 22.46 4.84 -34.85
C PRO A 66 21.24 4.08 -34.31
N PRO A 67 20.89 4.24 -33.01
CA PRO A 67 19.73 3.57 -32.46
C PRO A 67 18.52 3.93 -33.30
N SER A 68 17.91 2.92 -33.90
CA SER A 68 16.70 3.07 -34.69
C SER A 68 15.63 3.70 -33.82
N ARG A 69 15.18 4.89 -34.22
CA ARG A 69 13.93 5.56 -33.84
C ARG A 69 13.62 5.53 -32.34
N SER A 70 13.76 6.69 -31.71
CA SER A 70 13.18 6.97 -30.39
C SER A 70 11.77 6.36 -30.28
N PRO A 71 11.56 5.36 -29.39
CA PRO A 71 10.21 5.11 -28.93
C PRO A 71 9.76 6.41 -28.29
N GLY A 72 8.64 6.96 -28.76
CA GLY A 72 8.03 8.14 -28.16
C GLY A 72 8.04 7.99 -26.64
N LEU A 73 8.47 9.04 -25.94
CA LEU A 73 8.61 9.07 -24.50
C LEU A 73 7.40 8.36 -23.86
N PRO A 74 7.61 7.36 -22.98
CA PRO A 74 6.49 6.72 -22.31
C PRO A 74 5.70 7.81 -21.61
N ILE A 75 4.43 7.96 -21.98
CA ILE A 75 3.53 8.95 -21.38
C ILE A 75 3.59 8.70 -19.87
N SER A 76 4.22 9.63 -19.16
CA SER A 76 4.38 9.52 -17.72
C SER A 76 2.98 9.54 -17.13
N ILE A 77 2.57 8.44 -16.50
CA ILE A 77 1.34 8.33 -15.72
C ILE A 77 1.11 9.51 -14.76
N SER A 78 2.18 10.14 -14.29
CA SER A 78 2.12 11.38 -13.49
C SER A 78 1.61 12.60 -14.26
N ALA A 79 1.86 12.68 -15.57
CA ALA A 79 1.33 13.75 -16.43
C ALA A 79 -0.19 13.56 -16.65
N GLU A 80 -0.64 12.32 -16.90
CA GLU A 80 -2.07 12.01 -17.00
C GLU A 80 -2.83 12.33 -15.70
N LEU A 81 -2.20 12.18 -14.52
CA LEU A 81 -2.80 12.58 -13.24
C LEU A 81 -2.84 14.10 -13.02
N GLY A 82 -1.88 14.85 -13.57
CA GLY A 82 -1.78 16.29 -13.42
C GLY A 82 -2.94 17.05 -14.08
N ASP A 83 -3.42 16.54 -15.21
CA ASP A 83 -4.47 17.17 -16.03
C ASP A 83 -5.90 16.89 -15.53
N LEU A 84 -6.05 16.10 -14.46
CA LEU A 84 -7.35 15.70 -13.94
C LEU A 84 -7.93 16.74 -12.97
N ASN A 85 -9.26 16.92 -13.02
CA ASN A 85 -10.00 17.76 -12.08
C ASN A 85 -9.74 17.32 -10.62
N GLU A 86 -9.73 18.26 -9.68
CA GLU A 86 -9.44 18.02 -8.26
C GLU A 86 -10.34 16.93 -7.65
N ILE A 87 -11.65 17.01 -7.89
CA ILE A 87 -12.63 16.01 -7.45
C ILE A 87 -12.30 14.62 -8.04
N HIS A 88 -11.82 14.56 -9.28
CA HIS A 88 -11.46 13.29 -9.89
C HIS A 88 -10.23 12.69 -9.20
N ARG A 89 -9.21 13.51 -8.89
CA ARG A 89 -8.01 13.05 -8.18
C ARG A 89 -8.35 12.43 -6.82
N ASP A 90 -9.19 13.08 -6.02
CA ASP A 90 -9.61 12.56 -4.71
C ASP A 90 -10.32 11.21 -4.81
N ILE A 91 -11.19 11.05 -5.83
CA ILE A 91 -11.89 9.79 -6.09
C ILE A 91 -10.88 8.68 -6.47
N LEU A 92 -9.91 8.99 -7.34
CA LEU A 92 -8.87 8.03 -7.74
C LEU A 92 -7.97 7.65 -6.56
N ASP A 93 -7.56 8.61 -5.72
CA ASP A 93 -6.75 8.35 -4.55
C ASP A 93 -7.49 7.50 -3.52
N GLY A 94 -8.78 7.78 -3.30
CA GLY A 94 -9.65 6.93 -2.47
C GLY A 94 -9.69 5.49 -2.98
N PHE A 95 -9.84 5.29 -4.29
CA PHE A 95 -9.78 3.96 -4.90
C PHE A 95 -8.43 3.28 -4.65
N VAL A 96 -7.32 3.97 -4.87
CA VAL A 96 -5.97 3.40 -4.70
C VAL A 96 -5.74 2.95 -3.26
N GLN A 97 -6.15 3.76 -2.27
CA GLN A 97 -6.02 3.41 -0.86
C GLN A 97 -6.86 2.18 -0.50
N GLU A 98 -8.11 2.12 -0.94
CA GLU A 98 -8.96 0.97 -0.66
C GLU A 98 -8.48 -0.30 -1.36
N ALA A 99 -8.04 -0.18 -2.62
CA ALA A 99 -7.50 -1.30 -3.37
C ALA A 99 -6.21 -1.85 -2.73
N LYS A 100 -5.36 -0.99 -2.15
CA LYS A 100 -4.21 -1.40 -1.34
C LYS A 100 -4.65 -2.20 -0.11
N VAL A 101 -5.63 -1.72 0.65
CA VAL A 101 -6.15 -2.42 1.83
C VAL A 101 -6.75 -3.77 1.46
N ALA A 102 -7.54 -3.83 0.39
CA ALA A 102 -8.11 -5.07 -0.12
C ALA A 102 -7.03 -6.03 -0.60
N GLY A 103 -6.06 -5.55 -1.38
CA GLY A 103 -4.91 -6.34 -1.84
C GLY A 103 -4.10 -6.92 -0.67
N GLU A 104 -3.90 -6.14 0.39
CA GLU A 104 -3.23 -6.57 1.61
C GLU A 104 -4.01 -7.66 2.35
N LYS A 105 -5.33 -7.51 2.45
CA LYS A 105 -6.21 -8.52 3.05
C LYS A 105 -6.13 -9.83 2.28
N ILE A 106 -6.11 -9.78 0.94
CA ILE A 106 -5.95 -10.96 0.09
C ILE A 106 -4.58 -11.59 0.28
N ARG A 107 -3.52 -10.77 0.32
CA ARG A 107 -2.14 -11.21 0.57
C ARG A 107 -2.04 -12.01 1.87
N LYS A 108 -2.58 -11.48 2.97
CA LYS A 108 -2.63 -12.15 4.28
C LYS A 108 -3.41 -13.46 4.22
N ARG A 109 -4.62 -13.42 3.64
CA ARG A 109 -5.50 -14.60 3.52
C ARG A 109 -4.89 -15.73 2.69
N LYS A 110 -4.09 -15.40 1.67
CA LYS A 110 -3.47 -16.35 0.74
C LYS A 110 -2.01 -16.68 1.08
N GLY A 111 -1.44 -16.07 2.12
CA GLY A 111 -0.05 -16.30 2.52
C GLY A 111 0.98 -15.83 1.47
N LEU A 112 0.63 -14.83 0.65
CA LEU A 112 1.51 -14.33 -0.40
C LEU A 112 2.61 -13.44 0.23
N ARG A 113 3.87 -13.63 -0.21
CA ARG A 113 5.01 -12.83 0.28
C ARG A 113 5.14 -11.48 -0.42
N SER A 114 4.68 -11.37 -1.65
CA SER A 114 4.74 -10.16 -2.46
C SER A 114 3.39 -9.43 -2.46
N PRO A 115 3.38 -8.09 -2.66
CA PRO A 115 2.15 -7.36 -2.89
C PRO A 115 1.43 -7.88 -4.14
N LEU A 116 0.11 -7.77 -4.10
CA LEU A 116 -0.75 -8.29 -5.14
C LEU A 116 -0.60 -7.47 -6.42
N PHE A 117 -0.74 -6.15 -6.30
CA PHE A 117 -0.43 -5.15 -7.32
C PHE A 117 0.42 -4.03 -6.73
N ILE A 118 1.15 -3.33 -7.59
CA ILE A 118 1.94 -2.14 -7.24
C ILE A 118 0.99 -0.92 -7.26
N GLU A 119 1.28 0.09 -6.45
CA GLU A 119 0.51 1.35 -6.44
C GLU A 119 0.34 1.97 -7.82
N LYS A 120 1.41 2.00 -8.63
CA LYS A 120 1.35 2.49 -10.01
C LYS A 120 0.35 1.71 -10.86
N GLU A 121 0.22 0.41 -10.65
CA GLU A 121 -0.76 -0.41 -11.37
C GLU A 121 -2.18 -0.05 -10.95
N PHE A 122 -2.44 0.16 -9.66
CA PHE A 122 -3.73 0.64 -9.17
C PHE A 122 -4.07 2.02 -9.74
N GLN A 123 -3.11 2.95 -9.79
CA GLN A 123 -3.30 4.26 -10.40
C GLN A 123 -3.68 4.12 -11.89
N VAL A 124 -2.97 3.30 -12.66
CA VAL A 124 -3.30 3.04 -14.07
C VAL A 124 -4.70 2.44 -14.23
N MET A 125 -5.11 1.52 -13.34
CA MET A 125 -6.46 0.95 -13.35
C MET A 125 -7.53 2.03 -13.15
N ALA A 126 -7.26 2.96 -12.24
CA ALA A 126 -8.16 4.04 -11.87
C ALA A 126 -8.28 5.05 -13.02
N ILE A 127 -7.15 5.59 -13.51
CA ILE A 127 -7.09 6.58 -14.60
C ILE A 127 -7.77 6.04 -15.86
N ARG A 128 -7.49 4.79 -16.23
CA ARG A 128 -8.03 4.17 -17.46
C ARG A 128 -9.40 3.51 -17.26
N TRP A 129 -9.97 3.58 -16.05
CA TRP A 129 -11.21 2.92 -15.66
C TRP A 129 -11.31 1.49 -16.21
N THR A 130 -10.38 0.62 -15.81
CA THR A 130 -10.27 -0.76 -16.31
C THR A 130 -11.34 -1.68 -15.71
N THR A 131 -12.63 -1.38 -15.89
CA THR A 131 -13.81 -2.05 -15.30
C THR A 131 -14.05 -3.51 -15.73
N SER A 132 -13.13 -4.11 -16.48
CA SER A 132 -13.16 -5.50 -16.96
C SER A 132 -11.79 -6.15 -16.85
N LEU A 133 -11.76 -7.47 -16.67
CA LEU A 133 -10.50 -8.23 -16.56
C LEU A 133 -9.64 -8.08 -17.81
N ASN A 134 -10.23 -8.07 -19.00
CA ASN A 134 -9.51 -7.88 -20.27
C ASN A 134 -8.85 -6.49 -20.37
N LYS A 135 -9.45 -5.45 -19.80
CA LYS A 135 -8.81 -4.12 -19.73
C LYS A 135 -7.69 -4.10 -18.70
N MET A 136 -7.91 -4.73 -17.55
CA MET A 136 -6.93 -4.82 -16.47
C MET A 136 -5.69 -5.62 -16.88
N SER A 137 -5.85 -6.69 -17.66
CA SER A 137 -4.76 -7.53 -18.17
C SER A 137 -3.90 -6.86 -19.25
N LYS A 138 -4.37 -5.75 -19.84
CA LYS A 138 -3.63 -4.95 -20.84
C LYS A 138 -2.71 -3.91 -20.19
N ILE A 139 -2.71 -3.79 -18.86
CA ILE A 139 -1.84 -2.85 -18.14
C ILE A 139 -0.39 -3.33 -18.27
N PRO A 140 0.55 -2.47 -18.69
CA PRO A 140 1.95 -2.85 -18.84
C PRO A 140 2.55 -3.25 -17.48
N GLY A 141 3.28 -4.36 -17.45
CA GLY A 141 3.94 -4.88 -16.25
C GLY A 141 3.06 -5.73 -15.33
N ILE A 142 1.75 -5.80 -15.58
CA ILE A 142 0.84 -6.57 -14.74
C ILE A 142 0.98 -8.08 -14.98
N GLN A 143 0.89 -8.86 -13.90
CA GLN A 143 0.92 -10.32 -13.98
C GLN A 143 -0.49 -10.86 -14.26
N LEU A 144 -0.68 -11.52 -15.42
CA LEU A 144 -1.98 -12.01 -15.88
C LEU A 144 -2.64 -12.97 -14.88
N ASP A 145 -1.86 -13.87 -14.28
CA ASP A 145 -2.36 -14.86 -13.31
C ASP A 145 -2.98 -14.18 -12.09
N LYS A 146 -2.34 -13.11 -11.60
CA LYS A 146 -2.85 -12.33 -10.47
C LYS A 146 -4.15 -11.62 -10.84
N VAL A 147 -4.25 -11.07 -12.05
CA VAL A 147 -5.48 -10.43 -12.55
C VAL A 147 -6.61 -11.45 -12.68
N MET A 148 -6.33 -12.65 -13.19
CA MET A 148 -7.37 -13.66 -13.35
C MET A 148 -7.90 -14.18 -12.00
N ILE A 149 -7.02 -14.40 -11.03
CA ILE A 149 -7.38 -14.98 -9.73
C ILE A 149 -7.98 -13.91 -8.79
N HIS A 150 -7.41 -12.71 -8.76
CA HIS A 150 -7.71 -11.68 -7.75
C HIS A 150 -8.26 -10.37 -8.33
N GLY A 151 -8.22 -10.20 -9.65
CA GLY A 151 -8.83 -9.07 -10.33
C GLY A 151 -10.32 -8.89 -10.01
N PRO A 152 -11.16 -9.93 -9.87
CA PRO A 152 -12.57 -9.75 -9.54
C PRO A 152 -12.83 -8.97 -8.24
N GLU A 153 -12.03 -9.19 -7.18
CA GLU A 153 -12.16 -8.45 -5.91
C GLU A 153 -11.79 -6.97 -6.09
N ILE A 154 -10.71 -6.67 -6.83
CA ILE A 154 -10.30 -5.28 -7.11
C ILE A 154 -11.27 -4.57 -8.06
N LEU A 155 -11.79 -5.28 -9.07
CA LEU A 155 -12.77 -4.75 -10.02
C LEU A 155 -14.07 -4.37 -9.34
N HIS A 156 -14.49 -5.10 -8.30
CA HIS A 156 -15.67 -4.74 -7.53
C HIS A 156 -15.53 -3.34 -6.91
N ILE A 157 -14.37 -3.08 -6.29
CA ILE A 157 -14.04 -1.77 -5.70
C ILE A 157 -14.00 -0.71 -6.81
N LEU A 158 -13.30 -0.99 -7.91
CA LEU A 158 -13.17 -0.04 -9.04
C LEU A 158 -14.53 0.36 -9.63
N ARG A 159 -15.46 -0.61 -9.78
CA ARG A 159 -16.81 -0.35 -10.29
C ARG A 159 -17.62 0.55 -9.36
N ARG A 160 -17.45 0.40 -8.04
CA ARG A 160 -18.11 1.26 -7.06
C ARG A 160 -17.64 2.70 -7.19
N TYR A 161 -16.33 2.92 -7.29
CA TYR A 161 -15.74 4.25 -7.51
C TYR A 161 -16.12 4.83 -8.87
N TYR A 162 -16.13 4.02 -9.93
CA TYR A 162 -16.58 4.45 -11.26
C TYR A 162 -18.04 4.92 -11.27
N SER A 163 -18.92 4.18 -10.57
CA SER A 163 -20.33 4.55 -10.45
C SER A 163 -20.52 5.82 -9.63
N GLY A 164 -19.76 5.98 -8.54
CA GLY A 164 -19.75 7.21 -7.74
C GLY A 164 -19.27 8.42 -8.54
N TYR A 165 -18.18 8.25 -9.30
CA TYR A 165 -17.65 9.27 -10.19
C TYR A 165 -18.70 9.73 -11.22
N HIS A 166 -19.36 8.79 -11.91
CA HIS A 166 -20.38 9.13 -12.91
C HIS A 166 -21.55 9.89 -12.30
N LYS A 167 -21.96 9.58 -11.06
CA LYS A 167 -23.03 10.30 -10.36
C LYS A 167 -22.66 11.75 -10.03
N VAL A 168 -21.40 12.02 -9.72
CA VAL A 168 -20.90 13.36 -9.36
C VAL A 168 -20.63 14.21 -10.61
N ILE A 169 -20.16 13.58 -11.69
CA ILE A 169 -19.71 14.28 -12.92
C ILE A 169 -20.85 14.46 -13.92
N ASP A 170 -21.77 13.50 -14.03
CA ASP A 170 -22.89 13.58 -14.97
C ASP A 170 -24.18 14.06 -14.28
N PRO A 171 -24.55 15.35 -14.42
CA PRO A 171 -25.79 15.88 -13.86
C PRO A 171 -27.03 15.24 -14.50
N LYS A 172 -26.92 14.60 -15.68
CA LYS A 172 -28.05 13.91 -16.31
C LYS A 172 -28.38 12.59 -15.62
N CYS A 173 -27.42 11.95 -14.97
CA CYS A 173 -27.62 10.68 -14.26
C CYS A 173 -28.32 10.86 -12.89
N SER A 174 -28.29 12.08 -12.34
CA SER A 174 -28.99 12.46 -11.09
C SER A 174 -30.53 12.48 -11.25
N ARG A 175 -31.05 12.73 -12.47
CA ARG A 175 -32.49 12.80 -12.77
C ARG A 175 -33.24 11.46 -12.78
N SER A 176 -32.57 10.34 -12.48
CA SER A 176 -33.17 8.99 -12.46
C SER A 176 -33.44 8.46 -11.05
N ASN A 177 -33.07 9.21 -10.01
CA ASN A 177 -33.60 8.95 -8.69
C ASN A 177 -34.88 9.77 -8.59
N ASP A 178 -36.00 9.11 -8.81
CA ASP A 178 -37.35 9.58 -8.48
C ASP A 178 -37.45 9.75 -6.95
N GLN A 179 -36.67 10.68 -6.39
CA GLN A 179 -36.95 11.26 -5.09
C GLN A 179 -38.22 12.06 -5.32
N GLU A 180 -39.35 11.43 -5.03
CA GLU A 180 -40.63 12.09 -4.80
C GLU A 180 -40.36 13.27 -3.88
N ILE A 181 -40.22 14.46 -4.47
CA ILE A 181 -40.14 15.71 -3.73
C ILE A 181 -41.55 15.90 -3.19
N VAL A 182 -41.77 15.43 -1.96
CA VAL A 182 -42.99 15.69 -1.20
C VAL A 182 -43.03 17.19 -0.95
N ASP A 183 -43.91 17.87 -1.68
CA ASP A 183 -44.25 19.26 -1.42
C ASP A 183 -45.01 19.29 -0.09
N LEU A 184 -44.32 19.70 0.98
CA LEU A 184 -44.91 19.84 2.32
C LEU A 184 -45.82 21.08 2.44
N LEU A 185 -46.10 21.77 1.33
CA LEU A 185 -46.96 22.94 1.25
C LEU A 185 -48.27 22.65 0.50
N SER A 186 -49.11 21.76 1.02
CA SER A 186 -50.55 21.78 0.71
C SER A 186 -51.38 21.14 1.82
N SER A 187 -51.45 21.83 2.94
CA SER A 187 -52.68 21.87 3.75
C SER A 187 -52.67 23.17 4.55
N ASP A 188 -53.06 24.25 3.87
CA ASP A 188 -53.65 25.42 4.51
C ASP A 188 -54.91 24.96 5.24
N ALA A 189 -54.77 24.71 6.54
CA ALA A 189 -55.87 24.53 7.47
C ALA A 189 -55.67 25.54 8.61
N GLU A 190 -56.28 26.70 8.43
CA GLU A 190 -56.60 27.67 9.46
C GLU A 190 -57.29 26.93 10.64
N MET A 191 -56.56 26.72 11.73
CA MET A 191 -57.16 26.41 13.04
C MET A 191 -56.77 27.51 14.01
N GLY A 192 -57.79 28.05 14.64
CA GLY A 192 -57.74 29.27 15.42
C GLY A 192 -57.04 29.11 16.76
N LYS A 193 -56.33 30.17 17.14
CA LYS A 193 -56.44 30.88 18.43
C LYS A 193 -57.02 30.12 19.63
N ASP A 194 -56.13 29.65 20.51
CA ASP A 194 -56.22 29.67 21.98
C ASP A 194 -54.89 29.16 22.60
N ALA A 195 -54.22 30.03 23.37
CA ALA A 195 -54.14 30.01 24.83
C ALA A 195 -52.98 29.16 25.37
N TYR A 196 -51.95 29.89 25.80
CA TYR A 196 -50.89 29.60 26.79
C TYR A 196 -51.23 28.50 27.80
N GLU A 197 -50.30 27.57 28.05
CA GLU A 197 -49.79 27.13 29.38
C GLU A 197 -48.47 26.36 29.13
N GLU A 198 -47.32 26.92 29.52
CA GLU A 198 -46.55 26.62 30.73
C GLU A 198 -45.56 25.45 30.55
N GLU A 199 -44.32 25.75 30.88
CA GLU A 199 -43.09 25.11 30.45
C GLU A 199 -42.65 24.07 31.49
N ASP A 200 -43.00 22.80 31.29
CA ASP A 200 -42.42 21.71 32.09
C ASP A 200 -41.04 21.36 31.52
N ARG A 201 -40.01 22.09 31.97
CA ARG A 201 -38.61 21.71 31.72
C ARG A 201 -38.29 20.41 32.43
N GLU A 202 -38.28 19.30 31.70
CA GLU A 202 -37.68 18.07 32.21
C GLU A 202 -36.15 18.21 32.23
N ASP A 203 -35.61 18.40 33.44
CA ASP A 203 -34.17 18.37 33.69
C ASP A 203 -33.63 16.97 33.33
N SER A 204 -32.82 16.92 32.27
CA SER A 204 -32.24 15.68 31.76
C SER A 204 -31.23 15.14 32.77
N PRO A 205 -31.31 13.85 33.18
CA PRO A 205 -30.46 13.30 34.25
C PRO A 205 -28.97 13.17 33.88
N TYR A 206 -28.61 13.49 32.64
CA TYR A 206 -27.23 13.41 32.13
C TYR A 206 -26.43 14.70 32.29
N PHE A 207 -27.06 15.84 32.57
CA PHE A 207 -26.39 17.12 32.78
C PHE A 207 -26.50 17.55 34.24
N ASN A 208 -25.92 16.76 35.14
CA ASN A 208 -25.83 17.15 36.54
C ASN A 208 -24.76 18.26 36.69
N THR A 209 -25.15 19.52 36.54
CA THR A 209 -24.31 20.69 36.85
C THR A 209 -24.33 20.97 38.34
N ASN A 210 -23.97 19.97 39.15
CA ASN A 210 -23.65 20.23 40.55
C ASN A 210 -22.35 19.56 40.96
N ARG A 211 -21.25 20.08 40.40
CA ARG A 211 -19.93 19.93 41.01
C ARG A 211 -19.74 21.06 42.02
N HIS A 212 -20.40 20.95 43.17
CA HIS A 212 -19.92 21.63 44.38
C HIS A 212 -18.55 21.05 44.72
N ALA A 213 -17.50 21.66 44.18
CA ALA A 213 -16.15 21.49 44.67
C ALA A 213 -16.06 22.16 46.05
N ASN A 214 -16.33 21.41 47.11
CA ASN A 214 -15.91 21.77 48.45
C ASN A 214 -14.38 21.63 48.52
N ILE A 215 -13.67 22.70 48.23
CA ILE A 215 -12.24 22.84 48.54
C ILE A 215 -12.19 23.22 50.02
N ARG A 216 -11.87 22.26 50.89
CA ARG A 216 -11.46 22.56 52.27
C ARG A 216 -10.02 23.03 52.27
N VAL A 217 -9.81 24.22 52.82
CA VAL A 217 -8.53 24.82 53.24
C VAL A 217 -8.01 24.09 54.47
#